data_AF-A0A959Y9D5-F1
#
_entry.id   AF-A0A959Y9D5-F1
#
_cell.length_a   1.000
_cell.length_b   1.000
_cell.length_c   1.000
_cell.angle_alpha   90.00
_cell.angle_beta   90.00
_cell.angle_gamma   90.00
#
_symmetry.space_group_name_H-M   'P 1'
#
loop_
_entity.id
_entity.type
_entity.pdbx_description
1 polymer ?
#
loop_
_entity_poly.entity_id
_entity_poly.type
_entity_poly.pdbx_seq_one_letter_code
_entity_poly.pdbx_strand_id
1 'polypeptide(L)' 'EATSLPDLLTAYHEDPRCTAAAEALGTERARLQLSGLVGSSAAFAATAITGRHRGIHVFVLNDKEEAAYFLNDLQTL' A
#
# COMPACT_ATOMS: atom_id res chain seq x y z
N GLU A 1 -4.23 18.25 16.87
CA GLU A 1 -2.89 17.64 17.06
C GLU A 1 -2.35 17.19 15.71
N ALA A 2 -1.03 17.13 15.52
CA ALA A 2 -0.45 16.60 14.30
C ALA A 2 -0.54 15.07 14.34
N THR A 3 -1.18 14.46 13.33
CA THR A 3 -1.22 12.99 13.16
C THR A 3 0.19 12.46 13.04
N SER A 4 0.58 11.51 13.89
CA SER A 4 1.91 10.90 13.85
C SER A 4 1.99 9.81 12.78
N LEU A 5 3.21 9.40 12.42
CA LEU A 5 3.41 8.30 11.47
C LEU A 5 2.74 6.99 11.92
N PRO A 6 2.88 6.54 13.20
CA PRO A 6 2.16 5.37 13.70
C PRO A 6 0.64 5.48 13.60
N ASP A 7 0.08 6.68 13.85
CA ASP A 7 -1.37 6.90 13.73
C ASP A 7 -1.83 6.72 12.28
N LEU A 8 -1.03 7.20 11.32
CA LEU A 8 -1.33 7.07 9.89
C LEU A 8 -1.21 5.62 9.41
N LEU A 9 -0.18 4.89 9.86
CA LEU A 9 -0.05 3.45 9.59
C LEU A 9 -1.24 2.67 10.14
N THR A 10 -1.66 2.99 11.37
CA THR A 10 -2.85 2.39 11.99
C THR A 10 -4.10 2.72 11.19
N ALA A 11 -4.27 3.96 10.75
CA ALA A 11 -5.42 4.37 9.95
C ALA A 11 -5.52 3.60 8.61
N TYR A 12 -4.40 3.43 7.88
CA TYR A 12 -4.39 2.65 6.64
C TYR A 12 -4.56 1.15 6.89
N HIS A 13 -3.99 0.65 7.98
CA HIS A 13 -4.18 -0.73 8.41
C HIS A 13 -5.65 -0.99 8.72
N GLU A 14 -6.35 -0.11 9.43
CA GLU A 14 -7.76 -0.30 9.80
C GLU A 14 -8.74 0.10 8.69
N ASP A 15 -8.27 0.73 7.61
CA ASP A 15 -9.11 1.16 6.50
C ASP A 15 -9.81 -0.06 5.83
N PRO A 16 -11.16 -0.09 5.77
CA PRO A 16 -11.91 -1.16 5.13
C PRO A 16 -11.54 -1.37 3.66
N ARG A 17 -11.11 -0.31 2.95
CA ARG A 17 -10.71 -0.38 1.54
C ARG A 17 -9.42 -1.19 1.35
N CYS A 18 -8.45 -1.02 2.25
CA CYS A 18 -7.21 -1.80 2.25
C CYS A 18 -7.49 -3.26 2.61
N THR A 19 -8.39 -3.50 3.57
CA THR A 19 -8.81 -4.86 3.94
C THR A 19 -9.49 -5.57 2.77
N ALA A 20 -10.47 -4.92 2.12
CA ALA A 20 -11.16 -5.46 0.96
C ALA A 20 -10.20 -5.76 -0.21
N ALA A 21 -9.20 -4.89 -0.44
CA ALA A 21 -8.18 -5.13 -1.46
C ALA A 21 -7.33 -6.38 -1.13
N ALA A 22 -6.89 -6.54 0.11
CA ALA A 22 -6.09 -7.69 0.54
C ALA A 22 -6.85 -9.03 0.45
N GLU A 23 -8.14 -9.02 0.80
CA GLU A 23 -9.02 -10.19 0.69
C GLU A 23 -9.25 -10.55 -0.79
N ALA A 24 -9.52 -9.56 -1.63
CA ALA A 24 -9.77 -9.80 -3.05
C ALA A 24 -8.54 -10.38 -3.78
N LEU A 25 -7.31 -10.00 -3.37
CA LEU A 25 -6.07 -10.62 -3.86
C LEU A 25 -5.95 -12.12 -3.53
N GLY A 26 -6.70 -12.62 -2.54
CA GLY A 26 -6.76 -14.05 -2.22
C GLY A 26 -7.54 -14.90 -3.23
N THR A 27 -8.23 -14.27 -4.19
CA THR A 27 -9.01 -14.99 -5.20
C THR A 27 -8.15 -15.38 -6.40
N GLU A 28 -8.48 -16.51 -7.04
CA GLU A 28 -7.76 -16.95 -8.24
C GLU A 28 -7.92 -15.92 -9.37
N ARG A 29 -6.81 -15.50 -9.99
CA ARG A 29 -6.77 -14.47 -11.05
C ARG A 29 -7.39 -13.11 -10.64
N ALA A 30 -7.29 -12.72 -9.37
CA ALA A 30 -7.72 -11.42 -8.89
C ALA A 30 -7.17 -10.25 -9.75
N ARG A 31 -8.03 -9.30 -10.10
CA ARG A 31 -7.65 -8.04 -10.78
C ARG A 31 -8.36 -6.88 -10.10
N LEU A 32 -7.57 -5.94 -9.59
CA LEU A 32 -8.05 -4.83 -8.75
C LEU A 32 -7.43 -3.54 -9.27
N GLN A 33 -8.18 -2.45 -9.18
CA GLN A 33 -7.68 -1.11 -9.46
C GLN A 33 -7.92 -0.25 -8.23
N LEU A 34 -6.83 0.28 -7.67
CA LEU A 34 -6.88 1.33 -6.66
C LEU A 34 -6.78 2.68 -7.37
N SER A 35 -7.65 3.61 -7.02
CA SER A 35 -7.67 4.96 -7.59
C SER A 35 -7.60 6.01 -6.48
N GLY A 36 -7.21 7.24 -6.83
CA GLY A 36 -7.09 8.34 -5.87
C GLY A 36 -5.85 8.26 -4.97
N LEU A 37 -4.88 7.41 -5.28
CA LEU A 37 -3.58 7.39 -4.61
C LEU A 37 -2.74 8.57 -5.14
N VAL A 38 -2.35 9.47 -4.24
CA VAL A 38 -1.51 10.64 -4.51
C VAL A 38 -0.35 10.69 -3.50
N GLY A 39 0.85 11.02 -3.97
CA GLY A 39 2.06 11.02 -3.14
C GLY A 39 2.31 9.66 -2.46
N SER A 40 2.75 9.68 -1.21
CA SER A 40 3.10 8.46 -0.45
C SER A 40 1.92 7.56 -0.07
N SER A 41 0.67 7.96 -0.37
CA SER A 41 -0.51 7.14 -0.07
C SER A 41 -0.48 5.75 -0.72
N ALA A 42 0.19 5.60 -1.87
CA ALA A 42 0.41 4.30 -2.49
C ALA A 42 1.27 3.38 -1.62
N ALA A 43 2.33 3.91 -0.99
CA ALA A 43 3.20 3.14 -0.10
C ALA A 43 2.49 2.75 1.21
N PHE A 44 1.67 3.65 1.77
CA PHE A 44 0.83 3.32 2.93
C PHE A 44 -0.19 2.22 2.61
N ALA A 45 -0.91 2.33 1.49
CA ALA A 45 -1.85 1.31 1.04
C ALA A 45 -1.14 -0.02 0.77
N ALA A 46 0.01 0.00 0.08
CA ALA A 46 0.83 -1.19 -0.16
C ALA A 46 1.25 -1.85 1.16
N THR A 47 1.74 -1.08 2.13
CA THR A 47 2.13 -1.59 3.45
C THR A 47 0.95 -2.24 4.18
N ALA A 48 -0.22 -1.60 4.19
CA ALA A 48 -1.42 -2.15 4.83
C ALA A 48 -1.94 -3.43 4.15
N ILE A 49 -1.90 -3.49 2.81
CA ILE A 49 -2.38 -4.63 2.01
C ILE A 49 -1.40 -5.80 2.13
N THR A 50 -0.10 -5.56 1.94
CA THR A 50 0.93 -6.61 2.00
C THR A 50 1.13 -7.18 3.40
N GLY A 51 0.89 -6.38 4.45
CA GLY A 51 0.85 -6.86 5.83
C GLY A 51 -0.26 -7.90 6.10
N ARG A 52 -1.36 -7.83 5.34
CA ARG A 52 -2.49 -8.77 5.42
C ARG A 52 -2.35 -9.94 4.44
N HIS A 53 -1.94 -9.64 3.21
CA HIS A 53 -1.77 -10.62 2.16
C HIS A 53 -0.29 -11.04 2.08
N ARG A 54 0.07 -12.07 2.84
CA ARG A 54 1.46 -12.54 2.90
C ARG A 54 1.90 -13.16 1.57
N GLY A 55 3.16 -12.95 1.21
CA GLY A 55 3.75 -13.50 -0.01
C GLY A 55 4.87 -12.60 -0.55
N ILE A 56 5.34 -12.93 -1.74
CA ILE A 56 6.29 -12.08 -2.48
C ILE A 56 5.47 -11.11 -3.31
N HIS A 57 5.73 -9.82 -3.13
CA HIS A 57 5.08 -8.74 -3.87
C HIS A 57 6.09 -8.08 -4.80
N VAL A 58 5.67 -7.82 -6.04
CA VAL A 58 6.49 -7.09 -7.03
C VAL A 58 5.74 -5.82 -7.40
N PHE A 59 6.37 -4.67 -7.13
CA PHE A 59 5.87 -3.36 -7.53
C PHE A 59 6.59 -2.93 -8.80
N VAL A 60 5.82 -2.61 -9.84
CA VAL A 60 6.33 -2.12 -11.13
C VAL A 60 5.83 -0.69 -11.31
N LEU A 61 6.77 0.25 -11.43
CA LEU A 61 6.49 1.69 -11.59
C LEU A 61 6.93 2.14 -12.99
N ASN A 62 6.55 3.37 -13.39
CA ASN A 62 6.74 3.83 -14.76
C ASN A 62 8.22 4.02 -15.12
N ASP A 63 9.01 4.51 -14.17
CA ASP A 63 10.43 4.78 -14.35
C ASP A 63 11.24 4.52 -13.06
N LYS A 64 12.57 4.74 -13.15
CA LYS A 64 13.51 4.50 -12.06
C LYS A 64 13.35 5.52 -10.93
N GLU A 65 12.95 6.75 -11.25
CA GLU A 65 12.76 7.82 -10.27
C GLU A 65 11.55 7.52 -9.39
N GLU A 66 10.39 7.22 -9.98
CA GLU A 66 9.19 6.80 -9.26
C GLU A 66 9.46 5.54 -8.42
N ALA A 67 10.17 4.56 -8.97
CA ALA A 67 10.55 3.36 -8.24
C ALA A 67 11.43 3.67 -7.02
N ALA A 68 12.41 4.58 -7.17
CA ALA A 68 13.27 5.00 -6.07
C ALA A 68 12.49 5.75 -4.98
N TYR A 69 11.58 6.66 -5.36
CA TYR A 69 10.73 7.38 -4.41
C TYR A 69 9.80 6.42 -3.66
N PHE A 70 9.15 5.51 -4.36
CA PHE A 70 8.26 4.52 -3.75
C PHE A 70 9.02 3.58 -2.79
N LEU A 71 10.23 3.14 -3.16
CA LEU A 71 11.08 2.34 -2.28
C LEU A 71 11.47 3.09 -1.01
N ASN A 72 11.85 4.37 -1.13
CA ASN A 72 12.21 5.20 0.03
C ASN A 72 11.03 5.40 0.97
N ASP A 73 9.84 5.61 0.42
CA ASP A 73 8.60 5.66 1.20
C ASP A 73 8.43 4.35 1.98
N LEU A 74 8.45 3.19 1.31
CA LEU A 74 8.32 1.88 1.96
C LEU A 74 9.38 1.60 3.04
N GLN A 75 10.61 2.09 2.87
CA GLN A 75 11.67 1.94 3.87
C GLN A 75 11.49 2.83 5.10
N THR A 76 10.74 3.92 4.96
CA THR A 76 10.46 4.87 6.03
C THR A 76 9.26 4.45 6.88
N LEU A 77 8.34 3.67 6.29
CA LEU A 77 7.13 3.13 6.92
C LEU A 77 7.42 1.90 7.79
#